data_AF-A0A5Z4LG27-F1
#
_entry.id   AF-A0A5Z4LG27-F1
#
_cell.length_a   1.000
_cell.length_b   1.000
_cell.length_c   1.000
_cell.angle_alpha   90.00
_cell.angle_beta   90.00
_cell.angle_gamma   90.00
#
_symmetry.space_group_name_H-M   'P 1'
#
loop_
_entity.id
_entity.type
_entity.pdbx_description
1 polymer ?
#
loop_
_entity_poly.entity_id
_entity_poly.type
_entity_poly.pdbx_seq_one_letter_code
_entity_poly.pdbx_strand_id
1 'polypeptide(L)'
;MSNIDKQALRERYSPKPVPECHICGEEMTIQRMSASRITYGCTGATYDDKGCHYAEGRSIADDHYEQSRVTVVDVSDPDVLALLDELDELEHYKSREERVTKLVLDNSTSWDVLYEKLEAAERRIANNERVMRAVVEAASIRGIRPFEGIECDPPTLEENAEACGDAMSARIRELEANPPKPHHNGLMQISNELVQARQRIAELERSETQLINERDDAESALADMYQAATGERPEWSNMFGFADAVDVVEERLATLEANQSQTTPTGIQLITEAIGAHGYIVGCLLQGRPDLALEESRKWVSAFGQAAEIVSAQDAAGIKVKGE
;
A
#
# COMPACT_ATOMS: atom_id res chain seq x y z
N MET A 1 11.28 12.14 -19.92
CA MET A 1 11.01 11.96 -18.48
C MET A 1 11.87 12.96 -17.74
N SER A 2 11.28 13.81 -16.90
CA SER A 2 12.03 14.69 -16.01
C SER A 2 13.05 13.85 -15.24
N ASN A 3 14.31 14.28 -15.23
CA ASN A 3 15.36 13.62 -14.47
C ASN A 3 15.08 13.90 -12.99
N ILE A 4 14.35 12.99 -12.34
CA ILE A 4 14.02 13.09 -10.92
C ILE A 4 15.30 12.82 -10.14
N ASP A 5 15.74 13.80 -9.35
CA ASP A 5 16.85 13.61 -8.43
C ASP A 5 16.37 12.81 -7.21
N LYS A 6 16.44 11.49 -7.33
CA LYS A 6 16.03 10.55 -6.27
C LYS A 6 16.86 10.73 -5.00
N GLN A 7 18.11 11.16 -5.11
CA GLN A 7 18.98 11.38 -3.95
C GLN A 7 18.51 12.61 -3.16
N ALA A 8 18.23 13.71 -3.83
CA ALA A 8 17.69 14.91 -3.19
C ALA A 8 16.34 14.64 -2.50
N LEU A 9 15.50 13.78 -3.09
CA LEU A 9 14.24 13.36 -2.47
C LEU A 9 14.49 12.50 -1.22
N ARG A 10 15.38 11.50 -1.30
CA ARG A 10 15.75 10.69 -0.14
C ARG A 10 16.25 11.55 1.02
N GLU A 11 17.14 12.50 0.76
CA GLU A 11 17.64 13.42 1.79
C GLU A 11 16.54 14.29 2.40
N ARG A 12 15.58 14.75 1.59
CA ARG A 12 14.50 15.63 2.03
C ARG A 12 13.48 14.93 2.93
N TYR A 13 13.13 13.69 2.59
CA TYR A 13 12.11 12.89 3.29
C TYR A 13 12.71 11.93 4.33
N SER A 14 14.03 11.94 4.50
CA SER A 14 14.70 11.20 5.57
C SER A 14 14.39 11.79 6.94
N PRO A 15 14.33 10.94 7.99
CA PRO A 15 14.21 11.37 9.37
C PRO A 15 15.20 12.48 9.72
N LYS A 16 14.69 13.59 10.26
CA LYS A 16 15.54 14.71 10.69
C LYS A 16 16.22 14.40 12.03
N PRO A 17 17.51 14.74 12.18
CA PRO A 17 18.20 14.57 13.46
C PRO A 17 17.58 15.49 14.53
N VAL A 18 17.65 15.03 15.77
CA VAL A 18 17.21 15.80 16.93
C VAL A 18 18.10 17.04 17.09
N PRO A 19 17.53 18.25 17.26
CA PRO A 19 18.32 19.47 17.41
C PRO A 19 19.03 19.51 18.77
N GLU A 20 20.20 20.15 18.78
CA GLU A 20 20.96 20.46 20.00
C GLU A 20 20.45 21.76 20.66
N CYS A 21 20.55 21.84 21.97
CA CYS A 21 20.18 23.02 22.73
C CYS A 21 21.15 24.17 22.45
N HIS A 22 20.65 25.31 21.98
CA HIS A 22 21.48 26.49 21.71
C HIS A 22 22.06 27.16 22.98
N ILE A 23 21.64 26.75 24.18
CA ILE A 23 22.10 27.29 25.47
C ILE A 23 23.23 26.41 26.06
N CYS A 24 23.09 25.09 26.04
CA CYS A 24 24.07 24.17 26.65
C CYS A 24 24.71 23.15 25.71
N GLY A 25 24.23 23.01 24.47
CA GLY A 25 24.74 22.06 23.47
C GLY A 25 24.25 20.62 23.62
N GLU A 26 23.46 20.30 24.65
CA GLU A 26 22.93 18.94 24.85
C GLU A 26 21.78 18.63 23.89
N GLU A 27 21.63 17.34 23.56
CA GLU A 27 20.54 16.85 22.70
C GLU A 27 19.17 17.15 23.35
N MET A 28 18.27 17.75 22.57
CA MET A 28 16.97 18.16 23.09
C MET A 28 15.98 17.01 23.10
N THR A 29 14.96 17.08 23.96
CA THR A 29 13.89 16.07 23.99
C THR A 29 12.59 16.62 23.39
N ILE A 30 11.80 15.74 22.79
CA ILE A 30 10.49 16.08 22.22
C ILE A 30 9.54 16.48 23.36
N GLN A 31 8.95 17.66 23.26
CA GLN A 31 7.99 18.20 24.25
C GLN A 31 6.56 18.16 23.73
N ARG A 32 6.39 18.35 22.43
CA ARG A 32 5.09 18.32 21.76
C ARG A 32 5.27 17.93 20.31
N MET A 33 4.47 16.98 19.86
CA MET A 33 4.32 16.66 18.44
C MET A 33 2.90 17.05 18.01
N SER A 34 2.79 17.83 16.94
CA SER A 34 1.52 18.22 16.35
C SER A 34 1.65 18.11 14.84
N ALA A 35 1.21 16.98 14.27
CA ALA A 35 1.41 16.64 12.87
C ALA A 35 2.88 16.85 12.44
N SER A 36 3.13 17.73 11.46
CA SER A 36 4.47 18.05 10.95
C SER A 36 5.28 19.00 11.84
N ARG A 37 4.75 19.49 12.97
CA ARG A 37 5.47 20.42 13.86
C ARG A 37 5.89 19.71 15.13
N ILE A 38 7.20 19.50 15.28
CA ILE A 38 7.81 18.92 16.47
C ILE A 38 8.45 20.03 17.28
N THR A 39 8.05 20.18 18.53
CA THR A 39 8.68 21.11 19.47
C THR A 39 9.64 20.36 20.36
N TYR A 40 10.91 20.76 20.30
CA TYR A 40 11.97 20.26 21.14
C TYR A 40 12.23 21.24 22.29
N GLY A 41 12.63 20.72 23.44
CA GLY A 41 13.00 21.50 24.62
C GLY A 41 14.15 20.83 25.36
N CYS A 42 15.05 21.63 25.93
CA CYS A 42 16.12 21.13 26.79
C CYS A 42 15.59 21.03 28.22
N THR A 43 15.16 19.83 28.62
CA THR A 43 14.66 19.55 29.97
C THR A 43 15.76 19.50 31.02
N GLY A 44 17.03 19.28 30.61
CA GLY A 44 18.14 19.04 31.53
C GLY A 44 17.94 17.79 32.39
N ALA A 45 17.03 16.90 31.98
CA ALA A 45 16.66 15.68 32.66
C ALA A 45 17.47 14.51 32.10
N THR A 46 18.12 13.76 32.99
CA THR A 46 18.79 12.51 32.68
C THR A 46 17.99 11.36 33.28
N TYR A 47 17.85 10.28 32.51
CA TYR A 47 17.11 9.09 32.90
C TYR A 47 18.11 7.97 33.17
N ASP A 48 18.15 7.47 34.39
CA ASP A 48 18.93 6.29 34.79
C ASP A 48 18.05 5.27 35.54
N ASP A 49 18.66 4.17 35.99
CA ASP A 49 17.97 3.10 36.75
C ASP A 49 17.36 3.59 38.09
N LYS A 50 17.70 4.80 38.56
CA LYS A 50 17.17 5.42 39.77
C LYS A 50 16.05 6.43 39.48
N GLY A 51 15.74 6.67 38.21
CA GLY A 51 14.66 7.55 37.76
C GLY A 51 15.16 8.82 37.09
N CYS A 52 14.26 9.79 36.94
CA CYS A 52 14.56 11.09 36.34
C CYS A 52 15.26 12.00 37.37
N HIS A 53 16.43 12.51 37.02
CA HIS A 53 17.13 13.53 37.79
C HIS A 53 17.55 14.69 36.89
N TYR A 54 17.57 15.90 37.45
CA TYR A 54 17.91 17.12 36.73
C TYR A 54 19.35 17.52 37.05
N ALA A 55 20.04 18.14 36.08
CA ALA A 55 21.36 18.73 36.33
C ALA A 55 21.32 19.78 37.45
N GLU A 56 22.46 20.04 38.08
CA GLU A 56 22.54 20.93 39.25
C GLU A 56 22.00 22.34 38.93
N GLY A 57 21.02 22.81 39.72
CA GLY A 57 20.34 24.09 39.49
C GLY A 57 19.23 24.07 38.43
N ARG A 58 18.92 22.92 37.83
CA ARG A 58 17.81 22.73 36.88
C ARG A 58 16.58 22.18 37.60
N SER A 59 15.40 22.49 37.07
CA SER A 59 14.13 21.91 37.51
C SER A 59 13.17 21.73 36.35
N ILE A 60 12.05 21.04 36.60
CA ILE A 60 10.99 20.92 35.60
C ILE A 60 10.51 22.32 35.17
N ALA A 61 10.47 22.56 33.86
CA ALA A 61 10.03 23.82 33.25
C ALA A 61 10.74 25.09 33.80
N ASP A 62 12.05 25.01 34.01
CA ASP A 62 12.87 26.18 34.38
C ASP A 62 13.07 27.19 33.23
N ASP A 63 13.66 28.35 33.53
CA ASP A 63 13.92 29.40 32.53
C ASP A 63 14.73 28.87 31.33
N HIS A 64 15.65 27.93 31.59
CA HIS A 64 16.40 27.28 30.52
C HIS A 64 15.49 26.45 29.63
N TYR A 65 14.59 25.64 30.21
CA TYR A 65 13.59 24.90 29.46
C TYR A 65 12.76 25.84 28.58
N GLU A 66 12.22 26.93 29.14
CA GLU A 66 11.38 27.88 28.39
C GLU A 66 12.15 28.55 27.24
N GLN A 67 13.36 29.03 27.51
CA GLN A 67 14.21 29.71 26.53
C GLN A 67 14.78 28.77 25.47
N SER A 68 14.99 27.50 25.81
CA SER A 68 15.58 26.52 24.89
C SER A 68 14.64 26.04 23.79
N ARG A 69 13.32 26.25 23.91
CA ARG A 69 12.33 25.62 23.03
C ARG A 69 12.47 26.04 21.57
N VAL A 70 12.48 25.05 20.68
CA VAL A 70 12.47 25.24 19.23
C VAL A 70 11.40 24.38 18.60
N THR A 71 10.69 24.91 17.60
CA THR A 71 9.75 24.13 16.79
C THR A 71 10.33 23.91 15.41
N VAL A 72 10.52 22.63 15.06
CA VAL A 72 11.00 22.19 13.75
C VAL A 72 9.81 21.65 12.96
N VAL A 73 9.75 21.98 11.67
CA VAL A 73 8.81 21.33 10.75
C VAL A 73 9.46 20.06 10.24
N ASP A 74 8.96 18.92 10.66
CA ASP A 74 9.35 17.62 10.14
C ASP A 74 8.54 17.29 8.89
N VAL A 75 9.25 17.01 7.80
CA VAL A 75 8.69 16.62 6.50
C VAL A 75 9.15 15.22 6.12
N SER A 76 9.70 14.48 7.07
CA SER A 76 10.10 13.08 6.88
C SER A 76 8.88 12.25 6.52
N ASP A 77 9.00 11.39 5.53
CA ASP A 77 7.90 10.58 5.04
C ASP A 77 8.44 9.19 4.63
N PRO A 78 8.18 8.15 5.45
CA PRO A 78 8.67 6.80 5.16
C PRO A 78 8.03 6.20 3.90
N ASP A 79 6.81 6.61 3.53
CA ASP A 79 6.11 6.09 2.35
C ASP A 79 6.77 6.61 1.07
N VAL A 80 7.23 7.87 1.08
CA VAL A 80 8.00 8.43 -0.05
C VAL A 80 9.34 7.69 -0.22
N LEU A 81 10.01 7.31 0.87
CA LEU A 81 11.26 6.54 0.80
C LEU A 81 11.02 5.13 0.24
N ALA A 82 9.96 4.45 0.68
CA ALA A 82 9.58 3.15 0.16
C ALA A 82 9.28 3.20 -1.35
N LEU A 83 8.57 4.22 -1.81
CA LEU A 83 8.30 4.43 -3.25
C LEU A 83 9.57 4.68 -4.06
N LEU A 84 10.58 5.36 -3.49
CA LEU A 84 11.86 5.57 -4.16
C LEU A 84 12.64 4.25 -4.29
N ASP A 85 12.56 3.38 -3.29
CA ASP A 85 13.20 2.06 -3.32
C ASP A 85 12.52 1.15 -4.36
N GLU A 86 11.19 1.11 -4.39
CA GLU A 86 10.43 0.40 -5.44
C GLU A 86 10.77 0.90 -6.84
N LEU A 87 10.94 2.21 -7.00
CA LEU A 87 11.30 2.80 -8.29
C LEU A 87 12.70 2.40 -8.76
N ASP A 88 13.66 2.27 -7.83
CA ASP A 88 15.01 1.78 -8.15
C ASP A 88 15.00 0.28 -8.53
N GLU A 89 14.19 -0.52 -7.83
CA GLU A 89 13.98 -1.91 -8.20
C GLU A 89 13.40 -2.03 -9.61
N LEU A 90 12.31 -1.31 -9.91
CA LEU A 90 11.66 -1.35 -11.22
C LEU A 90 12.60 -0.91 -12.35
N GLU A 91 13.43 0.11 -12.15
CA GLU A 91 14.45 0.51 -13.12
C GLU A 91 15.47 -0.60 -13.37
N HIS A 92 15.91 -1.30 -12.32
CA HIS A 92 16.81 -2.44 -12.45
C HIS A 92 16.14 -3.62 -13.19
N TYR A 93 14.87 -3.92 -12.90
CA TYR A 93 14.09 -4.92 -13.63
C TYR A 93 13.99 -4.58 -15.11
N LYS A 94 13.62 -3.34 -15.45
CA LYS A 94 13.51 -2.88 -16.84
C LYS A 94 14.85 -2.97 -17.58
N SER A 95 15.95 -2.53 -16.96
CA SER A 95 17.29 -2.65 -17.55
C SER A 95 17.66 -4.11 -17.84
N ARG A 96 17.26 -5.04 -16.96
CA ARG A 96 17.47 -6.47 -17.17
C ARG A 96 16.63 -7.02 -18.33
N GLU A 97 15.37 -6.65 -18.42
CA GLU A 97 14.51 -7.06 -19.54
C GLU A 97 15.02 -6.53 -20.89
N GLU A 98 15.48 -5.28 -20.93
CA GLU A 98 16.10 -4.70 -22.14
C GLU A 98 17.34 -5.49 -22.57
N ARG A 99 18.18 -5.90 -21.62
CA ARG A 99 19.34 -6.77 -21.89
C ARG A 99 18.94 -8.15 -22.41
N VAL A 100 17.93 -8.79 -21.82
CA VAL A 100 17.44 -10.10 -22.27
C VAL A 100 16.86 -10.00 -23.67
N THR A 101 16.04 -8.97 -23.94
CA THR A 101 15.46 -8.72 -25.25
C THR A 101 16.54 -8.56 -26.31
N LYS A 102 17.56 -7.76 -26.03
CA LYS A 102 18.71 -7.60 -26.93
C LYS A 102 19.42 -8.93 -27.19
N LEU A 103 19.70 -9.71 -26.15
CA LEU A 103 20.37 -11.01 -26.28
C LEU A 103 19.56 -11.97 -27.16
N VAL A 104 18.24 -12.02 -26.99
CA VAL A 104 17.36 -12.86 -27.80
C VAL A 104 17.40 -12.45 -29.28
N LEU A 105 17.35 -11.15 -29.57
CA LEU A 105 17.44 -10.61 -30.93
C LEU A 105 18.81 -10.87 -31.58
N ASP A 106 19.89 -10.68 -30.84
CA ASP A 106 21.26 -10.96 -31.32
C ASP A 106 21.45 -12.47 -31.58
N ASN A 107 20.82 -13.32 -30.77
CA ASN A 107 20.86 -14.77 -30.96
C ASN A 107 20.03 -15.21 -32.18
N SER A 108 18.82 -14.67 -32.36
CA SER A 108 17.96 -15.00 -33.50
C SER A 108 18.61 -14.60 -34.83
N THR A 109 19.19 -13.41 -34.91
CA THR A 109 19.93 -12.97 -36.10
C THR A 109 21.14 -13.86 -36.39
N SER A 110 21.82 -14.38 -35.35
CA SER A 110 22.88 -15.37 -35.52
C SER A 110 22.37 -16.70 -36.08
N TRP A 111 21.19 -17.17 -35.65
CA TRP A 111 20.57 -18.37 -36.19
C TRP A 111 20.17 -18.21 -37.66
N ASP A 112 19.58 -17.07 -38.02
CA ASP A 112 19.18 -16.79 -39.41
C ASP A 112 20.39 -16.88 -40.35
N VAL A 113 21.52 -16.30 -39.97
CA VAL A 113 22.79 -16.38 -40.74
C VAL A 113 23.29 -17.82 -40.87
N LEU A 114 23.12 -18.65 -39.84
CA LEU A 114 23.50 -20.07 -39.90
C LEU A 114 22.58 -20.86 -40.83
N TYR A 115 21.28 -20.60 -40.79
CA TYR A 115 20.31 -21.22 -41.70
C TYR A 115 20.57 -20.85 -43.16
N GLU A 116 20.85 -19.59 -43.47
CA GLU A 116 21.21 -19.17 -44.84
C GLU A 116 22.46 -19.90 -45.36
N LYS A 117 23.48 -20.04 -44.50
CA LYS A 117 24.70 -20.79 -44.84
C LYS A 117 24.42 -22.27 -45.07
N LEU A 118 23.55 -22.86 -44.26
CA LEU A 118 23.12 -24.25 -44.41
C LEU A 118 22.40 -24.45 -45.75
N GLU A 119 21.41 -23.62 -46.08
CA GLU A 119 20.72 -23.70 -47.36
C GLU A 119 21.67 -23.51 -48.56
N ALA A 120 22.64 -22.59 -48.44
CA ALA A 120 23.63 -22.36 -49.49
C ALA A 120 24.55 -23.58 -49.68
N ALA A 121 24.92 -24.27 -48.59
CA ALA A 121 25.69 -25.50 -48.64
C ALA A 121 24.88 -26.64 -49.28
N GLU A 122 23.61 -26.80 -48.90
CA GLU A 122 22.70 -27.79 -49.50
C GLU A 122 22.53 -27.55 -51.02
N ARG A 123 22.32 -26.30 -51.45
CA ARG A 123 22.26 -25.94 -52.88
C ARG A 123 23.55 -26.31 -53.62
N ARG A 124 24.73 -26.11 -53.01
CA ARG A 124 26.02 -26.48 -53.58
C ARG A 124 26.17 -28.00 -53.71
N ILE A 125 25.77 -28.75 -52.69
CA ILE A 125 25.80 -30.22 -52.70
C ILE A 125 24.90 -30.75 -53.83
N ALA A 126 23.65 -30.28 -53.90
CA ALA A 126 22.72 -30.68 -54.95
C ALA A 126 23.25 -30.37 -56.37
N ASN A 127 23.89 -29.21 -56.56
CA ASN A 127 24.53 -28.88 -57.83
C ASN A 127 25.73 -29.79 -58.14
N ASN A 128 26.58 -30.07 -57.16
CA ASN A 128 27.72 -30.97 -57.33
C ASN A 128 27.27 -32.38 -57.70
N GLU A 129 26.22 -32.91 -57.06
CA GLU A 129 25.61 -34.20 -57.41
C GLU A 129 25.10 -34.22 -58.86
N ARG A 130 24.45 -33.13 -59.29
CA ARG A 130 23.98 -32.99 -60.67
C ARG A 130 25.13 -32.99 -61.68
N VAL A 131 26.19 -32.23 -61.41
CA VAL A 131 27.38 -32.17 -62.26
C VAL A 131 28.06 -33.53 -62.30
N MET A 132 28.25 -34.18 -61.16
CA MET A 132 28.86 -35.50 -61.04
C MET A 132 28.09 -36.54 -61.86
N ARG A 133 26.75 -36.55 -61.75
CA ARG A 133 25.88 -37.42 -62.55
C ARG A 133 26.04 -37.18 -64.05
N ALA A 134 26.05 -35.92 -64.49
CA ALA A 134 26.22 -35.58 -65.89
C ALA A 134 27.60 -35.98 -66.44
N VAL A 135 28.67 -35.84 -65.64
CA VAL A 135 30.02 -36.29 -66.02
C VAL A 135 30.06 -37.82 -66.17
N VAL A 136 29.47 -38.56 -65.24
CA VAL A 136 29.39 -40.04 -65.30
C VAL A 136 28.61 -40.50 -66.53
N GLU A 137 27.48 -39.86 -66.82
CA GLU A 137 26.67 -40.15 -68.00
C GLU A 137 27.42 -39.86 -69.31
N ALA A 138 28.07 -38.69 -69.39
CA ALA A 138 28.86 -38.30 -70.57
C ALA A 138 30.07 -39.22 -70.81
N ALA A 139 30.74 -39.69 -69.76
CA ALA A 139 31.81 -40.67 -69.86
C ALA A 139 31.27 -42.01 -70.40
N SER A 140 30.15 -42.48 -69.84
CA SER A 140 29.48 -43.73 -70.26
C SER A 140 29.08 -43.71 -71.74
N ILE A 141 28.54 -42.60 -72.25
CA ILE A 141 28.19 -42.42 -73.68
C ILE A 141 29.42 -42.58 -74.59
N ARG A 142 30.61 -42.13 -74.13
CA ARG A 142 31.86 -42.23 -74.90
C ARG A 142 32.54 -43.59 -74.80
N GLY A 143 31.92 -44.57 -74.16
CA GLY A 143 32.53 -45.89 -73.91
C GLY A 143 33.70 -45.83 -72.94
N ILE A 144 33.92 -44.69 -72.29
CA ILE A 144 34.87 -44.52 -71.20
C ILE A 144 34.10 -44.92 -69.95
N ARG A 145 34.46 -46.03 -69.31
CA ARG A 145 33.96 -46.27 -67.96
C ARG A 145 34.75 -45.34 -67.04
N PRO A 146 34.13 -44.27 -66.50
CA PRO A 146 34.82 -43.52 -65.47
C PRO A 146 35.12 -44.54 -64.36
N PHE A 147 36.38 -44.60 -63.92
CA PHE A 147 36.95 -45.56 -62.95
C PHE A 147 37.44 -46.93 -63.48
N GLU A 148 37.29 -47.30 -64.75
CA GLU A 148 37.88 -48.55 -65.27
C GLU A 148 39.36 -48.34 -65.68
N GLY A 149 40.27 -49.07 -65.03
CA GLY A 149 41.72 -48.96 -65.27
C GLY A 149 42.46 -47.89 -64.46
N ILE A 150 41.77 -47.21 -63.53
CA ILE A 150 42.44 -46.44 -62.47
C ILE A 150 42.86 -47.46 -61.40
N GLU A 151 44.09 -47.95 -61.46
CA GLU A 151 44.77 -48.45 -60.27
C GLU A 151 45.06 -47.24 -59.39
N CYS A 152 44.08 -46.91 -58.56
CA CYS A 152 44.26 -46.03 -57.43
C CYS A 152 45.11 -46.81 -56.42
N ASP A 153 46.42 -46.53 -56.36
CA ASP A 153 47.17 -46.60 -55.09
C ASP A 153 47.16 -45.22 -54.42
N PRO A 154 46.10 -44.87 -53.67
CA PRO A 154 46.19 -43.97 -52.54
C PRO A 154 45.59 -44.62 -51.28
N PRO A 155 45.96 -44.22 -50.05
CA PRO A 155 45.12 -44.51 -48.88
C PRO A 155 43.75 -43.92 -49.18
N THR A 156 42.80 -44.82 -49.38
CA THR A 156 41.79 -44.66 -50.42
C THR A 156 40.79 -43.56 -50.04
N LEU A 157 40.28 -42.83 -51.03
CA LEU A 157 39.08 -42.01 -50.85
C LEU A 157 37.92 -42.83 -50.29
N GLU A 158 37.93 -44.14 -50.55
CA GLU A 158 37.06 -45.15 -49.98
C GLU A 158 37.37 -45.42 -48.50
N GLU A 159 38.62 -45.70 -48.10
CA GLU A 159 39.02 -45.79 -46.68
C GLU A 159 38.81 -44.47 -45.91
N ASN A 160 38.94 -43.30 -46.55
CA ASN A 160 38.66 -42.02 -45.91
C ASN A 160 37.17 -41.71 -45.84
N ALA A 161 36.37 -42.12 -46.83
CA ALA A 161 34.92 -42.01 -46.79
C ALA A 161 34.30 -43.06 -45.85
N GLU A 162 34.88 -44.24 -45.79
CA GLU A 162 34.55 -45.33 -44.88
C GLU A 162 35.02 -44.98 -43.47
N ALA A 163 36.23 -44.44 -43.27
CA ALA A 163 36.66 -43.90 -41.98
C ALA A 163 35.86 -42.67 -41.55
N CYS A 164 35.44 -41.80 -42.48
CA CYS A 164 34.55 -40.69 -42.16
C CYS A 164 33.13 -41.17 -41.86
N GLY A 165 32.64 -42.18 -42.58
CA GLY A 165 31.36 -42.84 -42.37
C GLY A 165 31.32 -43.64 -41.08
N ASP A 166 32.41 -44.31 -40.72
CA ASP A 166 32.65 -45.01 -39.47
C ASP A 166 32.82 -44.02 -38.33
N ALA A 167 33.52 -42.90 -38.53
CA ALA A 167 33.61 -41.83 -37.55
C ALA A 167 32.24 -41.16 -37.32
N MET A 168 31.45 -40.91 -38.37
CA MET A 168 30.08 -40.40 -38.25
C MET A 168 29.17 -41.44 -37.57
N SER A 169 29.24 -42.70 -37.95
CA SER A 169 28.43 -43.78 -37.38
C SER A 169 28.83 -44.09 -35.94
N ALA A 170 30.12 -44.00 -35.61
CA ALA A 170 30.61 -44.08 -34.24
C ALA A 170 30.13 -42.88 -33.43
N ARG A 171 30.14 -41.68 -34.01
CA ARG A 171 29.63 -40.48 -33.33
C ARG A 171 28.12 -40.50 -33.15
N ILE A 172 27.37 -41.05 -34.11
CA ILE A 172 25.93 -41.30 -34.00
C ILE A 172 25.68 -42.35 -32.92
N ARG A 173 26.38 -43.50 -32.92
CA ARG A 173 26.27 -44.49 -31.83
C ARG A 173 26.65 -43.94 -30.47
N GLU A 174 27.65 -43.06 -30.40
CA GLU A 174 28.06 -42.39 -29.16
C GLU A 174 26.99 -41.40 -28.68
N LEU A 175 26.36 -40.66 -29.60
CA LEU A 175 25.22 -39.79 -29.33
C LEU A 175 23.93 -40.58 -29.02
N GLU A 176 23.75 -41.78 -29.55
CA GLU A 176 22.60 -42.66 -29.23
C GLU A 176 22.80 -43.41 -27.91
N ALA A 177 24.04 -43.77 -27.57
CA ALA A 177 24.41 -44.41 -26.30
C ALA A 177 24.48 -43.40 -25.14
N ASN A 178 24.89 -42.17 -25.43
CA ASN A 178 24.84 -41.01 -24.53
C ASN A 178 24.07 -39.86 -25.20
N PRO A 179 22.73 -39.97 -25.31
CA PRO A 179 21.93 -38.86 -25.79
C PRO A 179 22.24 -37.62 -24.96
N PRO A 180 22.54 -36.46 -25.58
CA PRO A 180 22.68 -35.22 -24.83
C PRO A 180 21.38 -35.09 -24.05
N LYS A 181 21.47 -35.27 -22.73
CA LYS A 181 20.29 -35.27 -21.87
C LYS A 181 19.61 -33.94 -22.18
N PRO A 182 18.40 -33.91 -22.76
CA PRO A 182 17.68 -32.67 -22.79
C PRO A 182 17.67 -32.24 -21.32
N HIS A 183 17.95 -30.98 -21.04
CA HIS A 183 17.73 -30.43 -19.70
C HIS A 183 16.20 -30.33 -19.47
N HIS A 184 15.47 -31.38 -19.87
CA HIS A 184 14.05 -31.63 -19.81
C HIS A 184 13.58 -31.58 -18.36
N ASN A 185 14.45 -31.95 -17.42
CA ASN A 185 14.15 -31.77 -16.00
C ASN A 185 14.06 -30.28 -15.65
N GLY A 186 15.04 -29.46 -16.07
CA GLY A 186 15.00 -28.01 -15.82
C GLY A 186 13.91 -27.28 -16.60
N LEU A 187 13.66 -27.65 -17.86
CA LEU A 187 12.64 -26.98 -18.70
C LEU A 187 11.22 -27.36 -18.27
N MET A 188 11.01 -28.61 -17.85
CA MET A 188 9.75 -29.06 -17.26
C MET A 188 9.56 -28.51 -15.83
N GLN A 189 10.64 -28.37 -15.05
CA GLN A 189 10.61 -27.68 -13.75
C GLN A 189 10.23 -26.20 -13.91
N ILE A 190 10.90 -25.46 -14.80
CA ILE A 190 10.59 -24.04 -15.06
C ILE A 190 9.15 -23.89 -15.58
N SER A 191 8.71 -24.79 -16.48
CA SER A 191 7.33 -24.78 -16.97
C SER A 191 6.32 -25.02 -15.84
N ASN A 192 6.60 -25.99 -14.95
CA ASN A 192 5.77 -26.29 -13.80
C ASN A 192 5.75 -25.14 -12.78
N GLU A 193 6.91 -24.55 -12.48
CA GLU A 193 7.06 -23.37 -11.62
C GLU A 193 6.28 -22.17 -12.20
N LEU A 194 6.34 -21.95 -13.52
CA LEU A 194 5.60 -20.88 -14.18
C LEU A 194 4.08 -21.10 -14.08
N VAL A 195 3.62 -22.34 -14.22
CA VAL A 195 2.20 -22.70 -14.06
C VAL A 195 1.76 -22.47 -12.61
N GLN A 196 2.57 -22.89 -11.63
CA GLN A 196 2.28 -22.67 -10.21
C GLN A 196 2.28 -21.18 -9.84
N ALA A 197 3.25 -20.41 -10.34
CA ALA A 197 3.30 -18.97 -10.13
C ALA A 197 2.07 -18.27 -10.70
N ARG A 198 1.63 -18.64 -11.91
CA ARG A 198 0.39 -18.11 -12.51
C ARG A 198 -0.84 -18.47 -11.70
N GLN A 199 -0.94 -19.69 -11.19
CA GLN A 199 -2.04 -20.09 -10.30
C GLN A 199 -2.05 -19.27 -9.01
N ARG A 200 -0.87 -19.04 -8.42
CA ARG A 200 -0.73 -18.23 -7.20
C ARG A 200 -1.11 -16.77 -7.44
N ILE A 201 -0.69 -16.19 -8.56
CA ILE A 201 -1.09 -14.83 -8.96
C ILE A 201 -2.62 -14.74 -9.09
N ALA A 202 -3.26 -15.66 -9.81
CA ALA A 202 -4.71 -15.66 -9.97
C ALA A 202 -5.48 -15.92 -8.66
N GLU A 203 -4.88 -16.60 -7.70
CA GLU A 203 -5.44 -16.74 -6.34
C GLU A 203 -5.31 -15.43 -5.56
N LEU A 204 -4.14 -14.79 -5.61
CA LEU A 204 -3.89 -13.50 -4.96
C LEU A 204 -4.80 -12.41 -5.51
N GLU A 205 -4.92 -12.29 -6.83
CA GLU A 205 -5.82 -11.34 -7.51
C GLU A 205 -7.29 -11.51 -7.05
N ARG A 206 -7.74 -12.76 -6.87
CA ARG A 206 -9.08 -13.04 -6.34
C ARG A 206 -9.21 -12.63 -4.87
N SER A 207 -8.21 -12.92 -4.05
CA SER A 207 -8.21 -12.52 -2.63
C SER A 207 -8.14 -11.00 -2.44
N GLU A 208 -7.39 -10.30 -3.28
CA GLU A 208 -7.28 -8.84 -3.26
C GLU A 208 -8.60 -8.20 -3.69
N THR A 209 -9.23 -8.71 -4.75
CA THR A 209 -10.57 -8.26 -5.16
C THR A 209 -11.59 -8.46 -4.04
N GLN A 210 -11.50 -9.58 -3.32
CA GLN A 210 -12.37 -9.82 -2.16
C GLN A 210 -12.11 -8.80 -1.04
N LEU A 211 -10.85 -8.55 -0.66
CA LEU A 211 -10.51 -7.57 0.38
C LEU A 211 -10.93 -6.15 0.02
N ILE A 212 -10.87 -5.76 -1.26
CA ILE A 212 -11.37 -4.47 -1.74
C ILE A 212 -12.88 -4.38 -1.52
N ASN A 213 -13.64 -5.41 -1.92
CA ASN A 213 -15.09 -5.42 -1.70
C ASN A 213 -15.44 -5.36 -0.20
N GLU A 214 -14.76 -6.15 0.63
CA GLU A 214 -14.97 -6.15 2.09
C GLU A 214 -14.64 -4.80 2.72
N ARG A 215 -13.57 -4.13 2.24
CA ARG A 215 -13.21 -2.78 2.67
C ARG A 215 -14.26 -1.76 2.26
N ASP A 216 -14.71 -1.79 1.00
CA ASP A 216 -15.69 -0.84 0.47
C ASP A 216 -17.05 -1.01 1.17
N ASP A 217 -17.45 -2.25 1.48
CA ASP A 217 -18.63 -2.57 2.28
C ASP A 217 -18.51 -2.00 3.72
N ALA A 218 -17.34 -2.17 4.35
CA ALA A 218 -17.07 -1.63 5.69
C ALA A 218 -17.06 -0.09 5.71
N GLU A 219 -16.43 0.53 4.70
CA GLU A 219 -16.41 1.98 4.50
C GLU A 219 -17.84 2.53 4.37
N SER A 220 -18.68 1.87 3.56
CA SER A 220 -20.08 2.28 3.41
C SER A 220 -20.86 2.15 4.71
N ALA A 221 -20.69 1.05 5.45
CA ALA A 221 -21.37 0.84 6.73
C ALA A 221 -20.98 1.91 7.77
N LEU A 222 -19.68 2.25 7.84
CA LEU A 222 -19.18 3.29 8.73
C LEU A 222 -19.64 4.69 8.31
N ALA A 223 -19.70 4.96 7.00
CA ALA A 223 -20.22 6.23 6.48
C ALA A 223 -21.69 6.42 6.84
N ASP A 224 -22.50 5.35 6.75
CA ASP A 224 -23.92 5.39 7.12
C ASP A 224 -24.10 5.61 8.62
N MET A 225 -23.27 4.96 9.46
CA MET A 225 -23.26 5.21 10.92
C MET A 225 -22.89 6.66 11.25
N TYR A 226 -21.81 7.16 10.64
CA TYR A 226 -21.35 8.54 10.85
C TYR A 226 -22.43 9.54 10.43
N GLN A 227 -23.06 9.34 9.27
CA GLN A 227 -24.14 10.19 8.80
C GLN A 227 -25.36 10.15 9.74
N ALA A 228 -25.71 8.98 10.27
CA ALA A 228 -26.81 8.85 11.22
C ALA A 228 -26.57 9.65 12.50
N ALA A 229 -25.32 9.72 12.98
CA ALA A 229 -24.97 10.43 14.21
C ALA A 229 -24.74 11.93 14.00
N THR A 230 -24.09 12.33 12.91
CA THR A 230 -23.66 13.72 12.68
C THR A 230 -24.60 14.50 11.76
N GLY A 231 -25.34 13.81 10.89
CA GLY A 231 -26.22 14.39 9.87
C GLY A 231 -25.55 14.56 8.50
N GLU A 232 -24.24 14.41 8.39
CA GLU A 232 -23.47 14.59 7.16
C GLU A 232 -22.64 13.34 6.85
N ARG A 233 -22.38 13.06 5.56
CA ARG A 233 -21.49 11.94 5.21
C ARG A 233 -20.03 12.33 5.46
N PRO A 234 -19.19 11.39 5.94
CA PRO A 234 -17.78 11.67 6.13
C PRO A 234 -17.06 11.79 4.78
N GLU A 235 -16.09 12.69 4.71
CA GLU A 235 -15.15 12.80 3.60
C GLU A 235 -13.86 12.05 3.98
N TRP A 236 -13.75 10.80 3.53
CA TRP A 236 -12.57 10.00 3.78
C TRP A 236 -11.33 10.63 3.14
N SER A 237 -10.27 10.76 3.92
CA SER A 237 -8.99 11.27 3.43
C SER A 237 -7.84 10.67 4.23
N ASN A 238 -6.61 10.85 3.76
CA ASN A 238 -5.43 10.41 4.51
C ASN A 238 -5.29 11.09 5.89
N MET A 239 -6.00 12.19 6.13
CA MET A 239 -5.99 12.93 7.41
C MET A 239 -7.25 12.67 8.25
N PHE A 240 -8.23 11.96 7.70
CA PHE A 240 -9.50 11.67 8.36
C PHE A 240 -9.92 10.23 8.03
N GLY A 241 -9.61 9.32 8.96
CA GLY A 241 -9.83 7.89 8.83
C GLY A 241 -10.99 7.39 9.69
N PHE A 242 -11.12 6.07 9.75
CA PHE A 242 -12.21 5.40 10.46
C PHE A 242 -12.22 5.69 11.97
N ALA A 243 -11.04 5.78 12.60
CA ALA A 243 -10.93 6.09 14.03
C ALA A 243 -11.44 7.51 14.33
N ASP A 244 -11.03 8.50 13.53
CA ASP A 244 -11.48 9.89 13.69
C ASP A 244 -13.01 9.99 13.55
N ALA A 245 -13.58 9.27 12.57
CA ALA A 245 -15.02 9.22 12.38
C ALA A 245 -15.75 8.62 13.61
N VAL A 246 -15.21 7.57 14.22
CA VAL A 246 -15.78 6.96 15.43
C VAL A 246 -15.69 7.91 16.62
N ASP A 247 -14.56 8.59 16.81
CA ASP A 247 -14.36 9.54 17.91
C ASP A 247 -15.39 10.70 17.84
N VAL A 248 -15.66 11.22 16.64
CA VAL A 248 -16.67 12.27 16.42
C VAL A 248 -18.09 11.75 16.75
N VAL A 249 -18.40 10.51 16.36
CA VAL A 249 -19.69 9.88 16.68
C VAL A 249 -19.85 9.73 18.20
N GLU A 250 -18.79 9.31 18.90
CA GLU A 250 -18.78 9.16 20.36
C GLU A 250 -19.00 10.51 21.07
N GLU A 251 -18.28 11.56 20.67
CA GLU A 251 -18.46 12.90 21.21
C GLU A 251 -19.89 13.41 20.99
N ARG A 252 -20.45 13.14 19.81
CA ARG A 252 -21.81 13.56 19.48
C ARG A 252 -22.85 12.82 20.31
N LEU A 253 -22.68 11.53 20.52
CA LEU A 253 -23.54 10.73 21.39
C LEU A 253 -23.48 11.23 22.84
N ALA A 254 -22.28 11.48 23.38
CA ALA A 254 -22.12 12.03 24.73
C ALA A 254 -22.83 13.39 24.87
N THR A 255 -22.76 14.24 23.85
CA THR A 255 -23.47 15.52 23.80
C THR A 255 -24.99 15.33 23.79
N LEU A 256 -25.49 14.38 23.01
CA LEU A 256 -26.92 14.07 22.93
C LEU A 256 -27.44 13.48 24.24
N GLU A 257 -26.70 12.60 24.89
CA GLU A 257 -27.04 12.03 26.20
C GLU A 257 -27.07 13.10 27.30
N ALA A 258 -26.09 14.01 27.30
CA ALA A 258 -26.07 15.16 28.21
C ALA A 258 -27.30 16.07 28.01
N ASN A 259 -27.72 16.29 26.76
CA ASN A 259 -28.92 17.05 26.44
C ASN A 259 -30.22 16.30 26.77
N GLN A 260 -30.26 14.98 26.60
CA GLN A 260 -31.45 14.16 26.90
C GLN A 260 -31.68 14.02 28.42
N SER A 261 -30.63 14.18 29.22
CA SER A 261 -30.69 14.25 30.68
C SER A 261 -31.37 15.53 31.23
N GLN A 262 -31.83 16.42 30.35
CA GLN A 262 -32.51 17.68 30.70
C GLN A 262 -33.98 17.53 31.15
N THR A 263 -34.40 16.40 31.74
CA THR A 263 -35.34 16.57 32.87
C THR A 263 -34.50 17.12 34.02
N THR A 264 -34.28 18.44 33.98
CA THR A 264 -33.45 19.12 34.97
C THR A 264 -33.98 18.77 36.37
N PRO A 265 -33.11 18.65 37.40
CA PRO A 265 -33.57 18.48 38.78
C PRO A 265 -34.65 19.51 39.17
N THR A 266 -34.56 20.72 38.61
CA THR A 266 -35.55 21.78 38.70
C THR A 266 -36.89 21.42 38.04
N GLY A 267 -36.90 20.84 36.84
CA GLY A 267 -38.11 20.36 36.17
C GLY A 267 -38.79 19.22 36.94
N ILE A 268 -38.01 18.29 37.50
CA ILE A 268 -38.53 17.19 38.35
C ILE A 268 -39.15 17.75 39.64
N GLN A 269 -38.49 18.74 40.26
CA GLN A 269 -39.02 19.41 41.44
C GLN A 269 -40.34 20.15 41.15
N LEU A 270 -40.40 20.88 40.04
CA LEU A 270 -41.59 21.63 39.63
C LEU A 270 -42.79 20.71 39.38
N ILE A 271 -42.57 19.55 38.74
CA ILE A 271 -43.60 18.52 38.54
C ILE A 271 -44.06 17.95 39.89
N THR A 272 -43.13 17.65 40.80
CA THR A 272 -43.45 17.08 42.12
C THR A 272 -44.27 18.04 42.97
N GLU A 273 -43.88 19.32 43.00
CA GLU A 273 -44.60 20.37 43.71
C GLU A 273 -45.99 20.62 43.09
N ALA A 274 -46.09 20.60 41.75
CA ALA A 274 -47.37 20.76 41.07
C ALA A 274 -48.34 19.62 41.39
N ILE A 275 -47.85 18.38 41.48
CA ILE A 275 -48.66 17.22 41.89
C ILE A 275 -49.16 17.41 43.34
N GLY A 276 -48.29 17.85 44.25
CA GLY A 276 -48.65 18.14 45.64
C GLY A 276 -49.73 19.22 45.77
N ALA A 277 -49.59 20.30 45.01
CA ALA A 277 -50.55 21.40 44.99
C ALA A 277 -51.92 20.99 44.42
N HIS A 278 -51.95 20.18 43.37
CA HIS A 278 -53.21 19.59 42.88
C HIS A 278 -53.90 18.77 43.97
N GLY A 279 -53.15 17.95 44.71
CA GLY A 279 -53.69 17.20 45.86
C GLY A 279 -54.28 18.11 46.94
N TYR A 280 -53.60 19.21 47.26
CA TYR A 280 -54.08 20.19 48.24
C TYR A 280 -55.35 20.92 47.77
N ILE A 281 -55.40 21.36 46.50
CA ILE A 281 -56.57 22.01 45.89
C ILE A 281 -57.78 21.08 45.93
N VAL A 282 -57.61 19.82 45.50
CA VAL A 282 -58.67 18.81 45.54
C VAL A 282 -59.13 18.57 46.98
N GLY A 283 -58.20 18.47 47.94
CA GLY A 283 -58.52 18.34 49.37
C GLY A 283 -59.33 19.52 49.92
N CYS A 284 -58.97 20.75 49.56
CA CYS A 284 -59.70 21.96 49.95
C CYS A 284 -61.13 21.99 49.39
N LEU A 285 -61.31 21.59 48.13
CA LEU A 285 -62.62 21.51 47.49
C LEU A 285 -63.51 20.46 48.17
N LEU A 286 -62.96 19.28 48.48
CA LEU A 286 -63.69 18.21 49.19
C LEU A 286 -64.09 18.61 50.61
N GLN A 287 -63.31 19.48 51.26
CA GLN A 287 -63.59 20.00 52.60
C GLN A 287 -64.47 21.26 52.61
N GLY A 288 -64.96 21.70 51.44
CA GLY A 288 -65.83 22.87 51.33
C GLY A 288 -65.12 24.21 51.55
N ARG A 289 -63.80 24.28 51.30
CA ARG A 289 -62.98 25.51 51.37
C ARG A 289 -62.50 25.96 49.99
N PRO A 290 -63.41 26.49 49.13
CA PRO A 290 -63.07 26.89 47.76
C PRO A 290 -62.19 28.13 47.70
N ASP A 291 -62.19 28.94 48.75
CA ASP A 291 -61.33 30.12 48.92
C ASP A 291 -59.85 29.75 48.92
N LEU A 292 -59.46 28.73 49.70
CA LEU A 292 -58.08 28.25 49.74
C LEU A 292 -57.68 27.49 48.48
N ALA A 293 -58.62 26.77 47.87
CA ALA A 293 -58.39 26.12 46.59
C ALA A 293 -58.09 27.15 45.47
N LEU A 294 -58.83 28.27 45.47
CA LEU A 294 -58.63 29.36 44.52
C LEU A 294 -57.33 30.12 44.77
N GLU A 295 -56.98 30.35 46.04
CA GLU A 295 -55.71 30.98 46.41
C GLU A 295 -54.51 30.16 45.92
N GLU A 296 -54.51 28.85 46.18
CA GLU A 296 -53.43 27.97 45.75
C GLU A 296 -53.37 27.86 44.22
N SER A 297 -54.52 27.77 43.54
CA SER A 297 -54.57 27.78 42.08
C SER A 297 -53.96 29.05 41.48
N ARG A 298 -54.18 30.22 42.07
CA ARG A 298 -53.60 31.49 41.60
C ARG A 298 -52.08 31.54 41.73
N LYS A 299 -51.53 30.98 42.83
CA LYS A 299 -50.08 30.87 43.02
C LYS A 299 -49.44 30.04 41.91
N TRP A 300 -50.06 28.92 41.55
CA TRP A 300 -49.57 28.05 40.49
C TRP A 300 -49.70 28.63 39.09
N VAL A 301 -50.79 29.34 38.80
CA VAL A 301 -50.92 30.09 37.53
C VAL A 301 -49.78 31.11 37.39
N SER A 302 -49.41 31.81 38.47
CA SER A 302 -48.28 32.73 38.46
C SER A 302 -46.93 32.00 38.30
N ALA A 303 -46.74 30.89 39.02
CA ALA A 303 -45.51 30.10 38.96
C ALA A 303 -45.26 29.51 37.56
N PHE A 304 -46.30 28.95 36.92
CA PHE A 304 -46.20 28.45 35.55
C PHE A 304 -46.01 29.57 34.53
N GLY A 305 -46.64 30.74 34.73
CA GLY A 305 -46.40 31.91 33.88
C GLY A 305 -44.93 32.34 33.88
N GLN A 306 -44.31 32.42 35.06
CA GLN A 306 -42.89 32.74 35.20
C GLN A 306 -42.00 31.64 34.60
N ALA A 307 -42.35 30.36 34.80
CA ALA A 307 -41.60 29.26 34.18
C ALA A 307 -41.67 29.27 32.65
N ALA A 308 -42.82 29.61 32.06
CA ALA A 308 -42.99 29.69 30.61
C ALA A 308 -42.16 30.82 29.98
N GLU A 309 -41.98 31.95 30.67
CA GLU A 309 -41.10 33.04 30.24
C GLU A 309 -39.62 32.61 30.21
N ILE A 310 -39.20 31.81 31.20
CA ILE A 310 -37.82 31.28 31.27
C ILE A 310 -37.54 30.30 30.12
N VAL A 311 -38.46 29.37 29.85
CA VAL A 311 -38.32 28.40 28.74
C VAL A 311 -38.27 29.13 27.39
N SER A 312 -39.14 30.12 27.18
CA SER A 312 -39.16 30.93 25.96
C SER A 312 -37.85 31.71 25.74
N ALA A 313 -37.19 32.15 26.82
CA ALA A 313 -35.91 32.83 26.76
C ALA A 313 -34.73 31.86 26.46
N GLN A 314 -34.80 30.61 26.93
CA GLN A 314 -33.80 29.57 26.65
C GLN A 314 -33.86 29.11 25.18
N ASP A 315 -35.05 28.93 24.61
CA ASP A 315 -35.23 28.60 23.19
C ASP A 315 -34.65 29.69 22.27
N ALA A 316 -34.79 30.96 22.65
CA ALA A 316 -34.21 32.08 21.90
C ALA A 316 -32.68 32.13 21.95
N ALA A 317 -32.05 31.59 22.99
CA ALA A 317 -30.59 31.49 23.11
C ALA A 317 -30.02 30.28 22.34
N GLY A 318 -30.74 29.15 22.31
CA GLY A 318 -30.34 27.95 21.57
C GLY A 318 -30.34 28.12 20.04
N ILE A 319 -31.13 29.05 19.50
CA ILE A 319 -31.19 29.36 18.07
C ILE A 319 -29.96 30.16 17.59
N LYS A 320 -29.28 30.91 18.46
CA LYS A 320 -28.14 31.76 18.07
C LYS A 320 -26.80 31.03 17.94
N VAL A 321 -26.69 29.77 18.34
CA VAL A 321 -25.42 28.99 18.30
C VAL A 321 -25.28 28.13 17.03
N LYS A 322 -26.28 28.12 16.13
CA LYS A 322 -26.27 27.31 14.89
C LYS A 322 -25.90 28.09 13.61
N GLY A 323 -25.21 29.22 13.73
CA GLY A 323 -24.85 30.01 12.55
C GLY A 323 -23.61 30.85 12.79
N GLU A 324 -22.44 30.19 12.80
CA GLU A 324 -21.14 30.75 12.43
C GLU A 324 -20.21 29.60 12.02
#